data_AF-A0A317Y8L2-F1
#
_entry.id   AF-A0A317Y8L2-F1
#
_cell.length_a   1.000
_cell.length_b   1.000
_cell.length_c   1.000
_cell.angle_alpha   90.00
_cell.angle_beta   90.00
_cell.angle_gamma   90.00
#
_symmetry.space_group_name_H-M   'P 1'
#
loop_
_entity.id
_entity.type
_entity.pdbx_description
1 polymer ?
#
loop_
_entity_poly.entity_id
_entity_poly.type
_entity_poly.pdbx_seq_one_letter_code
_entity_poly.pdbx_strand_id
1 'polypeptide(L)'
;MPESFYTNGGLKLRVVWTISCLIAASTRHYLLRSIINDHPTLRSLVLADAEGQGTLSMGAEQLNDFREHQLSASPCSNRTQVPACNMKLKYAQYLELPGGLALQGATLLVIKPASHGHGNRKEVEAFVSGAFDGALRFAAKALMKRRTYLLEMNGF
;
A
#
# COMPACT_ATOMS: atom_id res chain seq x y z
N MET A 1 1.73 2.90 21.52
CA MET A 1 1.75 4.08 20.64
C MET A 1 1.94 5.30 21.53
N PRO A 2 2.69 6.33 21.12
CA PRO A 2 2.80 7.58 21.89
C PRO A 2 1.47 8.34 21.89
N GLU A 3 1.21 9.18 22.91
CA GLU A 3 -0.01 10.02 22.95
C GLU A 3 -0.13 10.96 21.75
N SER A 4 1.00 11.45 21.23
CA SER A 4 1.08 12.29 20.04
C SER A 4 0.50 11.65 18.77
N PHE A 5 0.32 10.33 18.75
CA PHE A 5 -0.38 9.63 17.67
C PHE A 5 -1.90 9.86 17.70
N TYR A 6 -2.47 10.04 18.89
CA TYR A 6 -3.92 10.11 19.13
C TYR A 6 -4.44 11.54 19.23
N THR A 7 -3.61 12.47 19.68
CA THR A 7 -3.99 13.87 19.92
C THR A 7 -4.26 14.64 18.62
N ASN A 8 -4.98 15.76 18.73
CA ASN A 8 -5.26 16.69 17.63
C ASN A 8 -5.87 16.05 16.37
N GLY A 9 -6.66 14.99 16.54
CA GLY A 9 -7.26 14.28 15.41
C GLY A 9 -6.27 13.46 14.58
N GLY A 10 -5.04 13.26 15.07
CA GLY A 10 -3.97 12.53 14.36
C GLY A 10 -4.38 11.11 13.96
N LEU A 11 -5.07 10.39 14.84
CA LEU A 11 -5.61 9.06 14.51
C LEU A 11 -6.71 9.14 13.44
N LYS A 12 -7.67 10.05 13.61
CA LYS A 12 -8.80 10.23 12.66
C LYS A 12 -8.29 10.50 11.25
N LEU A 13 -7.30 11.38 11.12
CA LEU A 13 -6.71 11.72 9.82
C LEU A 13 -6.01 10.52 9.17
N ARG A 14 -5.26 9.73 9.94
CA ARG A 14 -4.60 8.50 9.44
C ARG A 14 -5.59 7.44 9.00
N VAL A 15 -6.70 7.30 9.72
CA VAL A 15 -7.79 6.40 9.32
C VAL A 15 -8.37 6.84 7.97
N VAL A 16 -8.68 8.14 7.82
CA VAL A 16 -9.17 8.69 6.55
C VAL A 16 -8.17 8.44 5.43
N TRP A 17 -6.89 8.76 5.62
CA TRP A 17 -5.85 8.51 4.62
C TRP A 17 -5.71 7.03 4.24
N THR A 18 -5.77 6.13 5.23
CA THR A 18 -5.69 4.69 4.99
C THR A 18 -6.85 4.22 4.11
N ILE A 19 -8.07 4.65 4.42
CA ILE A 19 -9.28 4.32 3.63
C ILE A 19 -9.16 4.92 2.23
N SER A 20 -8.75 6.18 2.09
CA SER A 20 -8.56 6.84 0.78
C SER A 20 -7.53 6.11 -0.08
N CYS A 21 -6.40 5.67 0.51
CA CYS A 21 -5.40 4.88 -0.19
C CYS A 21 -5.94 3.53 -0.68
N LEU A 22 -6.72 2.82 0.15
CA LEU A 22 -7.35 1.55 -0.22
C LEU A 22 -8.36 1.71 -1.34
N ILE A 23 -9.19 2.75 -1.29
CA ILE A 23 -10.14 3.07 -2.37
C ILE A 23 -9.37 3.34 -3.66
N ALA A 24 -8.37 4.22 -3.63
CA ALA A 24 -7.59 4.57 -4.81
C ALA A 24 -6.84 3.35 -5.40
N ALA A 25 -6.30 2.47 -4.55
CA ALA A 25 -5.67 1.22 -4.99
C ALA A 25 -6.69 0.27 -5.65
N SER A 26 -7.88 0.14 -5.06
CA SER A 26 -8.96 -0.71 -5.59
C SER A 26 -9.49 -0.19 -6.92
N THR A 27 -9.64 1.12 -7.07
CA THR A 27 -10.04 1.75 -8.35
C THR A 27 -9.00 1.49 -9.43
N ARG A 28 -7.69 1.63 -9.13
CA ARG A 28 -6.64 1.28 -10.11
C ARG A 28 -6.72 -0.18 -10.51
N HIS A 29 -6.86 -1.09 -9.54
CA HIS A 29 -7.01 -2.52 -9.79
C HIS A 29 -8.22 -2.83 -10.69
N TYR A 30 -9.36 -2.19 -10.43
CA TYR A 30 -10.56 -2.33 -11.25
C TYR A 30 -10.37 -1.86 -12.69
N LEU A 31 -9.79 -0.66 -12.87
CA LEU A 31 -9.54 -0.08 -14.21
C LEU A 31 -8.60 -0.94 -15.05
N LEU A 32 -7.64 -1.61 -14.42
CA LEU A 32 -6.71 -2.49 -15.14
C LEU A 32 -7.36 -3.74 -15.71
N ARG A 33 -8.56 -4.11 -15.25
CA ARG A 33 -9.24 -5.31 -15.72
C ARG A 33 -9.51 -5.29 -17.22
N SER A 34 -10.00 -4.18 -17.76
CA SER A 34 -10.22 -4.06 -19.21
C SER A 34 -8.90 -4.04 -19.96
N ILE A 35 -7.93 -3.24 -19.50
CA ILE A 35 -6.62 -3.09 -20.14
C ILE A 35 -5.90 -4.45 -20.24
N ILE A 36 -5.88 -5.25 -19.17
CA ILE A 36 -5.20 -6.55 -19.17
C ILE A 36 -5.93 -7.57 -20.06
N ASN A 37 -7.27 -7.53 -20.11
CA ASN A 37 -8.07 -8.40 -20.96
C ASN A 37 -7.88 -8.08 -22.46
N ASP A 38 -7.77 -6.79 -22.80
CA ASP A 38 -7.59 -6.33 -24.19
C ASP A 38 -6.18 -6.59 -24.72
N HIS A 39 -5.21 -6.85 -23.83
CA HIS A 39 -3.80 -7.06 -24.17
C HIS A 39 -3.26 -8.41 -23.63
N PRO A 40 -3.62 -9.55 -24.28
CA PRO A 40 -3.21 -10.88 -23.82
C PRO A 40 -1.69 -11.12 -23.88
N THR A 41 -0.97 -10.38 -24.72
CA THR A 41 0.50 -10.48 -24.87
C THR A 41 1.26 -9.63 -23.86
N LEU A 42 0.57 -8.84 -23.01
CA LEU A 42 1.20 -7.97 -22.01
C LEU A 42 2.01 -8.79 -21.00
N ARG A 43 3.29 -8.46 -20.85
CA ARG A 43 4.25 -9.13 -19.94
C ARG A 43 4.61 -8.34 -18.69
N SER A 44 4.40 -7.02 -18.71
CA SER A 44 4.66 -6.14 -17.58
C SER A 44 3.78 -4.90 -17.69
N LEU A 45 3.40 -4.34 -16.55
CA LEU A 45 2.57 -3.15 -16.46
C LEU A 45 3.09 -2.25 -15.33
N VAL A 46 3.20 -0.95 -15.60
CA VAL A 46 3.42 0.08 -14.59
C VAL A 46 2.42 1.19 -14.83
N LEU A 47 1.63 1.53 -13.81
CA LEU A 47 0.66 2.62 -13.83
C LEU A 47 1.01 3.59 -12.69
N ALA A 48 1.33 4.83 -13.02
CA ALA A 48 1.69 5.88 -12.07
C ALA A 48 1.10 7.23 -12.53
N ASP A 49 0.95 8.18 -11.60
CA ASP A 49 0.67 9.57 -11.98
C ASP A 49 1.94 10.29 -12.49
N ALA A 50 1.81 11.57 -12.85
CA ALA A 50 2.91 12.36 -13.42
C ALA A 50 4.10 12.51 -12.46
N GLU A 51 3.85 12.42 -11.15
CA GLU A 51 4.83 12.53 -10.09
C GLU A 51 5.32 11.16 -9.58
N GLY A 52 4.86 10.05 -10.18
CA GLY A 52 5.21 8.69 -9.77
C GLY A 52 4.50 8.21 -8.50
N GLN A 53 3.52 8.95 -7.98
CA GLN A 53 2.76 8.55 -6.81
C GLN A 53 1.67 7.54 -7.18
N GLY A 54 1.29 6.74 -6.17
CA GLY A 54 0.28 5.69 -6.33
C GLY A 54 0.65 4.63 -7.37
N THR A 55 1.95 4.44 -7.61
CA THR A 55 2.47 3.49 -8.60
C THR A 55 1.98 2.07 -8.32
N LEU A 56 1.33 1.47 -9.31
CA LEU A 56 1.01 0.06 -9.38
C LEU A 56 1.94 -0.60 -10.41
N SER A 57 2.58 -1.70 -10.02
CA SER A 57 3.46 -2.46 -10.92
C SER A 57 3.08 -3.94 -10.89
N MET A 58 3.01 -4.56 -12.07
CA MET A 58 2.74 -5.98 -12.23
C MET A 58 3.74 -6.60 -13.21
N GLY A 59 4.37 -7.70 -12.81
CA GLY A 59 5.17 -8.57 -13.67
C GLY A 59 4.33 -9.68 -14.32
N ALA A 60 4.97 -10.52 -15.12
CA ALA A 60 4.30 -11.57 -15.89
C ALA A 60 3.49 -12.56 -15.02
N GLU A 61 4.05 -12.99 -13.88
CA GLU A 61 3.35 -13.88 -12.95
C GLU A 61 2.09 -13.23 -12.36
N GLN A 62 2.19 -11.96 -11.95
CA GLN A 62 1.08 -11.20 -11.38
C GLN A 62 -0.01 -10.91 -12.43
N LEU A 63 0.37 -10.68 -13.68
CA LEU A 63 -0.57 -10.51 -14.78
C LEU A 63 -1.30 -11.82 -15.12
N ASN A 64 -0.60 -12.96 -15.06
CA ASN A 64 -1.24 -14.27 -15.25
C ASN A 64 -2.19 -14.59 -14.10
N ASP A 65 -1.76 -14.38 -12.86
CA ASP A 65 -2.61 -14.54 -11.67
C ASP A 65 -3.86 -13.65 -11.76
N PHE A 66 -3.71 -12.39 -12.18
CA PHE A 66 -4.83 -11.48 -12.39
C PHE A 66 -5.81 -11.97 -13.48
N ARG A 67 -5.31 -12.61 -14.55
CA ARG A 67 -6.15 -13.16 -15.64
C ARG A 67 -6.92 -14.41 -15.19
N GLU A 68 -6.27 -15.28 -14.41
CA GLU A 68 -6.83 -16.54 -13.91
C GLU A 68 -7.80 -16.32 -12.74
N HIS A 69 -7.46 -15.42 -11.82
CA HIS A 69 -8.22 -15.11 -10.61
C HIS A 69 -8.91 -13.75 -10.72
N GLN A 70 -9.60 -13.49 -11.83
CA GLN A 70 -10.49 -12.33 -11.89
C GLN A 70 -11.51 -12.46 -10.78
N LEU A 71 -11.45 -11.58 -9.78
CA LEU A 71 -12.43 -11.51 -8.70
C LEU A 71 -13.81 -11.56 -9.34
N SER A 72 -14.55 -12.63 -9.07
CA SER A 72 -15.92 -12.81 -9.54
C SER A 72 -16.67 -11.52 -9.21
N ALA A 73 -17.17 -10.84 -10.23
CA ALA A 73 -18.01 -9.67 -10.00
C ALA A 73 -19.15 -10.15 -9.10
N SER A 74 -19.29 -9.54 -7.93
CA SER A 74 -20.47 -9.79 -7.10
C SER A 74 -21.69 -9.56 -8.01
N PRO A 75 -22.66 -10.49 -8.06
CA PRO A 75 -23.87 -10.34 -8.89
C PRO A 75 -24.71 -9.12 -8.49
N CYS A 76 -24.39 -8.51 -7.34
CA CYS A 76 -24.89 -7.22 -6.90
C CYS A 76 -23.70 -6.30 -6.65
N SER A 77 -23.65 -5.18 -7.39
CA SER A 77 -22.78 -4.01 -7.22
C SER A 77 -21.49 -3.99 -8.04
N ASN A 78 -21.30 -2.92 -8.82
CA ASN A 78 -20.07 -2.51 -9.50
C ASN A 78 -18.93 -2.15 -8.52
N ARG A 79 -18.81 -2.85 -7.39
CA ARG A 79 -17.82 -2.61 -6.33
C ARG A 79 -16.72 -3.65 -6.40
N THR A 80 -15.48 -3.20 -6.27
CA THR A 80 -14.32 -4.07 -6.12
C THR A 80 -14.26 -4.57 -4.68
N GLN A 81 -14.23 -5.89 -4.50
CA GLN A 81 -14.04 -6.51 -3.19
C GLN A 81 -12.60 -6.26 -2.72
N VAL A 82 -12.45 -5.71 -1.51
CA VAL A 82 -11.15 -5.59 -0.86
C VAL A 82 -10.96 -6.84 0.00
N PRO A 83 -9.90 -7.65 -0.24
CA PRO A 83 -9.67 -8.84 0.58
C PRO A 83 -9.39 -8.45 2.03
N ALA A 84 -9.55 -9.40 2.95
CA ALA A 84 -9.02 -9.23 4.30
C ALA A 84 -7.53 -8.89 4.22
N CYS A 85 -7.06 -7.97 5.06
CA CYS A 85 -5.70 -7.44 4.99
C CYS A 85 -5.03 -7.40 6.37
N ASN A 86 -3.74 -7.73 6.35
CA ASN A 86 -2.81 -7.49 7.45
C ASN A 86 -2.07 -6.17 7.21
N MET A 87 -2.14 -5.26 8.18
CA MET A 87 -1.51 -3.96 8.11
C MET A 87 -0.41 -3.82 9.16
N LYS A 88 0.78 -3.41 8.73
CA LYS A 88 1.92 -3.10 9.60
C LYS A 88 2.13 -1.60 9.62
N LEU A 89 1.83 -0.99 10.76
CA LEU A 89 1.96 0.44 11.00
C LEU A 89 3.24 0.74 11.79
N LYS A 90 3.98 1.75 11.34
CA LYS A 90 5.16 2.31 12.02
C LYS A 90 5.01 3.82 12.11
N TYR A 91 5.39 4.38 13.26
CA TYR A 91 5.18 5.79 13.56
C TYR A 91 6.42 6.41 14.20
N ALA A 92 6.69 7.67 13.84
CA ALA A 92 7.60 8.55 14.54
C ALA A 92 6.97 9.94 14.69
N GLN A 93 6.95 10.48 15.90
CA GLN A 93 6.41 11.83 16.15
C GLN A 93 7.20 12.92 15.41
N TYR A 94 8.51 12.73 15.32
CA TYR A 94 9.41 13.60 14.59
C TYR A 94 10.47 12.74 13.91
N LEU A 95 10.74 13.02 12.63
CA LEU A 95 11.73 12.30 11.85
C LEU A 95 12.54 13.27 11.01
N GLU A 96 13.81 13.45 11.37
CA GLU A 96 14.76 14.23 10.57
C GLU A 96 15.11 13.49 9.29
N LEU A 97 15.22 14.27 8.21
CA LEU A 97 15.60 13.82 6.88
C LEU A 97 16.90 14.52 6.45
N PRO A 98 17.65 13.95 5.50
CA PRO A 98 18.80 14.62 4.92
C PRO A 98 18.43 16.00 4.34
N GLY A 99 19.35 16.95 4.40
CA GLY A 99 19.13 18.31 3.89
C GLY A 99 18.39 19.25 4.84
N GLY A 100 18.34 18.94 6.14
CA GLY A 100 17.72 19.80 7.15
C GLY A 100 16.18 19.78 7.16
N LEU A 101 15.58 18.88 6.38
CA LEU A 101 14.14 18.67 6.37
C LEU A 101 13.72 17.76 7.53
N ALA A 102 12.46 17.86 7.96
CA ALA A 102 11.89 16.95 8.94
C ALA A 102 10.41 16.67 8.69
N LEU A 103 9.98 15.47 9.08
CA LEU A 103 8.57 15.08 9.06
C LEU A 103 8.01 15.07 10.46
N GLN A 104 6.91 15.79 10.67
CA GLN A 104 6.10 15.67 11.88
C GLN A 104 5.06 14.58 11.70
N GLY A 105 4.93 13.71 12.69
CA GLY A 105 3.97 12.63 12.70
C GLY A 105 4.17 11.60 11.57
N ALA A 106 5.41 11.33 11.18
CA ALA A 106 5.75 10.42 10.09
C ALA A 106 5.14 9.03 10.30
N THR A 107 4.52 8.50 9.24
CA THR A 107 3.72 7.27 9.28
C THR A 107 4.06 6.40 8.09
N LEU A 108 4.41 5.14 8.35
CA LEU A 108 4.56 4.13 7.32
C LEU A 108 3.54 3.03 7.59
N LEU A 109 2.68 2.78 6.60
CA LEU A 109 1.71 1.69 6.64
C LEU A 109 2.02 0.73 5.49
N VAL A 110 2.19 -0.56 5.82
CA VAL A 110 2.37 -1.62 4.83
C VAL A 110 1.15 -2.53 4.91
N ILE A 111 0.39 -2.61 3.83
CA ILE A 111 -0.82 -3.41 3.74
C ILE A 111 -0.52 -4.63 2.88
N LYS A 112 -0.89 -5.82 3.36
CA LYS A 112 -0.80 -7.08 2.62
C LYS A 112 -2.13 -7.82 2.70
N PRO A 113 -2.55 -8.55 1.65
CA PRO A 113 -3.65 -9.50 1.77
C PRO A 113 -3.40 -10.49 2.92
N ALA A 114 -4.46 -10.86 3.62
CA ALA A 114 -4.46 -11.89 4.65
C ALA A 114 -4.44 -13.29 3.98
N SER A 115 -3.29 -13.66 3.39
CA SER A 115 -3.04 -15.03 2.92
C SER A 115 -2.30 -15.84 3.99
N HIS A 116 -2.44 -17.17 3.97
CA HIS A 116 -1.83 -18.13 4.91
C HIS A 116 -0.30 -18.24 4.86
N GLY A 117 0.38 -17.27 4.22
CA GLY A 117 1.84 -17.18 4.18
C GLY A 117 2.35 -16.02 5.04
N HIS A 118 3.23 -16.31 6.02
CA HIS A 118 3.99 -15.28 6.71
C HIS A 118 4.93 -14.59 5.72
N GLY A 119 4.51 -13.46 5.15
CA GLY A 119 5.36 -12.66 4.27
C GLY A 119 6.71 -12.37 4.94
N ASN A 120 7.80 -12.76 4.28
CA ASN A 120 9.15 -12.69 4.81
C ASN A 120 9.50 -11.21 5.12
N ARG A 121 10.07 -10.94 6.29
CA ARG A 121 10.52 -9.59 6.67
C ARG A 121 11.43 -8.97 5.60
N LYS A 122 12.31 -9.77 4.99
CA LYS A 122 13.22 -9.33 3.93
C LYS A 122 12.48 -8.87 2.66
N GLU A 123 11.43 -9.59 2.29
CA GLU A 123 10.60 -9.25 1.13
C GLU A 123 9.86 -7.93 1.35
N VAL A 124 9.29 -7.73 2.57
CA VAL A 124 8.65 -6.46 2.94
C VAL A 124 9.65 -5.30 2.89
N GLU A 125 10.87 -5.51 3.37
CA GLU A 125 11.90 -4.49 3.38
C GLU A 125 12.41 -4.12 1.98
N ALA A 126 12.56 -5.12 1.11
CA ALA A 126 12.88 -4.91 -0.29
C ALA A 126 11.76 -4.12 -1.00
N PHE A 127 10.50 -4.51 -0.79
CA PHE A 127 9.33 -3.82 -1.33
C PHE A 127 9.29 -2.35 -0.87
N VAL A 128 9.36 -2.09 0.43
CA VAL A 128 9.31 -0.71 0.97
C VAL A 128 10.51 0.12 0.49
N SER A 129 11.69 -0.47 0.36
CA SER A 129 12.88 0.25 -0.11
C SER A 129 12.82 0.64 -1.58
N GLY A 130 12.08 -0.11 -2.39
CA GLY A 130 11.86 0.16 -3.81
C GLY A 130 10.64 1.05 -4.11
N ALA A 131 9.70 1.17 -3.15
CA ALA A 131 8.44 1.89 -3.37
C ALA A 131 8.53 3.42 -3.28
N PHE A 132 9.64 3.97 -2.78
CA PHE A 132 9.82 5.40 -2.57
C PHE A 132 11.18 5.87 -3.07
N ASP A 133 11.25 7.14 -3.49
CA ASP A 133 12.48 7.80 -3.93
C ASP A 133 12.86 9.00 -3.06
N GLY A 134 14.10 9.46 -3.21
CA GLY A 134 14.64 10.64 -2.53
C GLY A 134 14.44 10.63 -1.01
N ALA A 135 13.90 11.74 -0.49
CA ALA A 135 13.68 11.94 0.94
C ALA A 135 12.67 10.94 1.54
N LEU A 136 11.67 10.51 0.76
CA LEU A 136 10.68 9.52 1.20
C LEU A 136 11.29 8.12 1.35
N ARG A 137 12.25 7.76 0.49
CA ARG A 137 13.02 6.50 0.64
C ARG A 137 13.78 6.48 1.97
N PHE A 138 14.41 7.59 2.33
CA PHE A 138 15.10 7.72 3.62
C PHE A 138 14.10 7.58 4.78
N ALA A 139 12.98 8.31 4.71
CA ALA A 139 11.93 8.26 5.71
C ALA A 139 11.41 6.83 5.92
N ALA A 140 11.11 6.12 4.83
CA ALA A 140 10.63 4.75 4.84
C ALA A 140 11.65 3.80 5.50
N LYS A 141 12.93 3.88 5.12
CA LYS A 141 14.01 3.10 5.74
C LYS A 141 14.18 3.38 7.24
N ALA A 142 14.09 4.65 7.65
CA ALA A 142 14.19 5.02 9.06
C ALA A 142 12.97 4.52 9.87
N LEU A 143 11.77 4.68 9.32
CA LEU A 143 10.54 4.15 9.92
C LEU A 143 10.56 2.62 10.00
N MET A 144 11.16 1.92 9.04
CA MET A 144 11.26 0.47 9.05
C MET A 144 12.01 -0.10 10.27
N LYS A 145 12.88 0.68 10.91
CA LYS A 145 13.61 0.32 12.14
C LYS A 145 12.80 0.55 13.41
N ARG A 146 11.62 1.19 13.34
CA ARG A 146 10.76 1.49 14.48
C ARG A 146 9.87 0.31 14.86
N ARG A 147 9.27 0.40 16.06
CA ARG A 147 8.28 -0.56 16.54
C ARG A 147 7.14 -0.69 15.54
N THR A 148 6.76 -1.95 15.26
CA THR A 148 5.63 -2.27 14.38
C THR A 148 4.38 -2.48 15.21
N TYR A 149 3.28 -1.91 14.77
CA TYR A 149 1.94 -2.17 15.27
C TYR A 149 1.18 -2.93 14.19
N LEU A 150 0.64 -4.11 14.55
CA LEU A 150 -0.15 -4.93 13.64
C LEU A 150 -1.61 -4.52 13.77
N LEU A 151 -2.27 -4.34 12.63
CA LEU A 151 -3.72 -4.14 12.55
C LEU A 151 -4.27 -5.14 11.55
N GLU A 152 -5.45 -5.66 11.84
CA GLU A 152 -6.18 -6.56 10.95
C GLU A 152 -7.41 -5.82 10.45
N MET A 153 -7.70 -5.99 9.16
CA MET A 153 -8.88 -5.45 8.52
C MET A 153 -9.61 -6.58 7.81
N ASN A 154 -10.87 -6.80 8.16
CA ASN A 154 -11.72 -7.75 7.45
C ASN A 154 -12.00 -7.26 6.03
N GLY A 155 -12.22 -8.19 5.11
CA GLY A 155 -12.59 -7.85 3.73
C GLY A 155 -13.98 -7.22 3.66
N PHE A 156 -14.20 -6.38 2.65
CA PHE A 156 -15.46 -5.67 2.40
C PHE A 156 -15.68 -5.34 0.92
#